data_AF-A0A1J3DNB0-F1
#
_entry.id   AF-A0A1J3DNB0-F1
#
_cell.length_a   1.000
_cell.length_b   1.000
_cell.length_c   1.000
_cell.angle_alpha   90.00
_cell.angle_beta   90.00
_cell.angle_gamma   90.00
#
_symmetry.space_group_name_H-M   'P 1'
#
loop_
_entity.id
_entity.type
_entity.pdbx_description
1 polymer ?
#
loop_
_entity_poly.entity_id
_entity_poly.type
_entity_poly.pdbx_seq_one_letter_code
_entity_poly.pdbx_strand_id
1 'polypeptide(L)'
;GLGMAMFSLGLFMALQPKMIACGTKKATMGMLIRFISGPLFMAAASLLVGLRGSRLHAAIVQAALPQGIVPFVFAREYGLHPDLLSTMVIFGMIVSLPVTILYYVLLGL
;
A
#
# COMPACT_ATOMS: atom_id res chain seq x y z
N GLY A 1 12.86 12.09 8.73
CA GLY A 1 12.60 12.15 7.28
C GLY A 1 11.17 11.76 6.91
N LEU A 2 10.72 10.56 7.30
CA LEU A 2 9.40 10.01 6.97
C LEU A 2 8.22 10.96 7.22
N GLY A 3 8.16 11.62 8.38
CA GLY A 3 7.06 12.55 8.71
C GLY A 3 6.93 13.74 7.75
N MET A 4 8.05 14.34 7.31
CA MET A 4 8.03 15.43 6.33
C MET A 4 7.56 14.95 4.96
N ALA A 5 7.90 13.72 4.58
CA ALA A 5 7.45 13.11 3.33
C ALA A 5 5.94 12.78 3.35
N MET A 6 5.42 12.31 4.49
CA MET A 6 3.97 12.07 4.66
C MET A 6 3.17 13.37 4.65
N PHE A 7 3.67 14.41 5.32
CA PHE A 7 3.06 15.73 5.32
C PHE A 7 3.06 16.36 3.92
N SER A 8 4.18 16.26 3.20
CA SER A 8 4.28 16.76 1.82
C SER A 8 3.34 16.02 0.86
N LEU A 9 3.16 14.72 1.06
CA LEU A 9 2.20 13.91 0.30
C LEU A 9 0.75 14.31 0.61
N GLY A 10 0.42 14.61 1.88
CA GLY A 10 -0.87 15.16 2.29
C GLY A 10 -1.18 16.54 1.68
N LEU A 11 -0.20 17.46 1.72
CA LEU A 11 -0.31 18.77 1.05
C LEU A 11 -0.50 18.60 -0.46
N PHE A 12 0.19 17.65 -1.08
CA PHE A 12 0.02 17.38 -2.51
C PHE A 12 -1.38 16.89 -2.88
N MET A 13 -1.98 16.05 -2.05
CA MET A 13 -3.36 15.61 -2.28
C MET A 13 -4.37 16.75 -2.03
N ALA A 14 -4.11 17.63 -1.06
CA ALA A 14 -4.96 18.78 -0.75
C ALA A 14 -4.91 19.88 -1.82
N LEU A 15 -3.76 20.07 -2.46
CA LEU A 15 -3.55 21.06 -3.52
C LEU A 15 -4.05 20.59 -4.90
N GLN A 16 -4.38 19.31 -5.06
CA GLN A 16 -4.93 18.77 -6.30
C GLN A 16 -6.43 19.10 -6.42
N PRO A 17 -6.92 19.64 -7.56
CA PRO A 17 -8.33 20.03 -7.75
C PRO A 17 -9.30 18.85 -7.74
N LYS A 18 -8.78 17.62 -7.78
CA LYS A 18 -9.54 16.37 -7.64
C LYS A 18 -8.77 15.44 -6.71
N MET A 19 -9.37 15.04 -5.58
CA MET A 19 -8.80 13.99 -4.71
C MET A 19 -8.56 12.64 -5.43
N ILE A 20 -9.22 12.44 -6.59
CA ILE A 20 -9.05 11.29 -7.48
C ILE A 20 -8.90 11.81 -8.92
N ALA A 21 -7.73 12.36 -9.26
CA ALA A 21 -7.49 12.98 -10.57
C ALA A 21 -7.57 11.99 -11.75
N CYS A 22 -7.30 10.69 -11.52
CA CYS A 22 -7.27 9.67 -12.58
C CYS A 22 -8.59 8.88 -12.76
N GLY A 23 -9.62 9.19 -11.98
CA GLY A 23 -10.89 8.45 -11.96
C GLY A 23 -10.91 7.25 -11.01
N THR A 24 -12.04 7.06 -10.32
CA THR A 24 -12.25 6.05 -9.27
C THR A 24 -11.90 4.64 -9.74
N LYS A 25 -12.27 4.26 -10.97
CA LYS A 25 -12.00 2.91 -11.51
C LYS A 25 -10.51 2.54 -11.54
N LYS A 26 -9.63 3.47 -11.91
CA LYS A 26 -8.18 3.21 -11.99
C LYS A 26 -7.55 3.14 -10.59
N ALA A 27 -8.00 4.01 -9.67
CA ALA A 27 -7.55 3.99 -8.28
C ALA A 27 -7.99 2.70 -7.55
N THR A 28 -9.25 2.27 -7.75
CA THR A 28 -9.77 1.03 -7.16
C THR A 28 -9.06 -0.20 -7.74
N MET A 29 -8.86 -0.27 -9.05
CA MET A 29 -8.12 -1.39 -9.67
C MET A 29 -6.68 -1.47 -9.15
N GLY A 30 -6.03 -0.31 -9.00
CA GLY A 30 -4.71 -0.21 -8.39
C GLY A 30 -4.64 -0.72 -6.96
N MET A 31 -5.61 -0.35 -6.12
CA MET A 31 -5.72 -0.88 -4.75
C MET A 31 -6.00 -2.38 -4.74
N LEU A 32 -6.90 -2.86 -5.59
CA LEU A 32 -7.28 -4.26 -5.63
C LEU A 32 -6.08 -5.14 -6.02
N ILE A 33 -5.37 -4.76 -7.09
CA ILE A 33 -4.14 -5.44 -7.51
C ILE A 33 -3.13 -5.41 -6.35
N ARG A 34 -2.94 -4.25 -5.71
CA ARG A 34 -1.96 -4.09 -4.64
C ARG A 34 -2.24 -4.96 -3.41
N PHE A 35 -3.46 -4.92 -2.89
CA PHE A 35 -3.85 -5.65 -1.69
C PHE A 35 -4.06 -7.15 -1.92
N ILE A 36 -4.29 -7.59 -3.16
CA ILE A 36 -4.40 -9.03 -3.49
C ILE A 36 -3.05 -9.59 -3.91
N SER A 37 -2.39 -8.98 -4.90
CA SER A 37 -1.15 -9.54 -5.45
C SER A 37 -0.01 -9.55 -4.44
N GLY A 38 0.17 -8.48 -3.64
CA GLY A 38 1.27 -8.39 -2.66
C GLY A 38 1.24 -9.53 -1.65
N PRO A 39 0.13 -9.71 -0.90
CA PRO A 39 -0.02 -10.81 0.04
C PRO A 39 -0.02 -12.19 -0.63
N LEU A 40 -0.61 -12.33 -1.81
CA LEU A 40 -0.66 -13.60 -2.53
C LEU A 40 0.73 -14.07 -2.97
N PHE A 41 1.52 -13.19 -3.58
CA PHE A 41 2.89 -13.51 -3.98
C PHE A 41 3.78 -13.79 -2.77
N MET A 42 3.64 -13.00 -1.69
CA MET A 42 4.40 -13.23 -0.47
C MET A 42 4.03 -14.55 0.20
N ALA A 43 2.74 -14.91 0.24
CA ALA A 43 2.29 -16.19 0.76
C ALA A 43 2.84 -17.36 -0.08
N ALA A 44 2.76 -17.27 -1.41
CA ALA A 44 3.31 -18.29 -2.31
C ALA A 44 4.83 -18.45 -2.14
N ALA A 45 5.58 -17.35 -2.14
CA ALA A 45 7.03 -17.36 -1.95
C ALA A 45 7.41 -17.89 -0.56
N SER A 46 6.70 -17.49 0.48
CA SER A 46 6.97 -17.94 1.84
C SER A 46 6.68 -19.43 2.03
N LEU A 47 5.65 -19.95 1.37
CA LEU A 47 5.33 -21.38 1.35
C LEU A 47 6.42 -22.18 0.61
N LEU A 48 6.89 -21.68 -0.55
CA LEU A 48 7.97 -22.29 -1.33
C LEU A 48 9.31 -22.34 -0.59
N VAL A 49 9.62 -21.30 0.19
CA VAL A 49 10.85 -21.22 1.01
C VAL A 49 10.70 -22.00 2.33
N GLY A 50 9.51 -22.51 2.65
CA GLY A 50 9.25 -23.31 3.85
C GLY A 50 9.10 -22.51 5.14
N LEU A 51 8.75 -21.22 5.06
CA LEU A 51 8.46 -20.39 6.23
C LEU A 51 7.19 -20.90 6.93
N ARG A 52 7.27 -21.10 8.25
CA ARG A 52 6.16 -21.60 9.08
C ARG A 52 6.02 -20.77 10.37
N GLY A 53 4.79 -20.74 10.89
CA GLY A 53 4.46 -20.06 12.15
C GLY A 53 4.54 -18.53 12.06
N SER A 54 5.03 -17.89 13.12
CA SER A 54 5.07 -16.42 13.26
C SER A 54 5.84 -15.69 12.15
N ARG A 55 6.84 -16.34 11.54
CA ARG A 55 7.64 -15.74 10.45
C ARG A 55 6.87 -15.63 9.14
N LEU A 56 6.03 -16.62 8.83
CA LEU A 56 5.13 -16.59 7.67
C LEU A 56 4.10 -15.47 7.83
N HIS A 57 3.54 -15.34 9.03
CA HIS A 57 2.57 -14.32 9.37
C HIS A 57 3.15 -12.90 9.27
N ALA A 58 4.32 -12.67 9.86
CA ALA A 58 5.01 -11.39 9.75
C ALA A 58 5.32 -11.01 8.29
N ALA A 59 5.74 -11.97 7.46
CA ALA A 59 6.01 -11.74 6.04
C ALA A 59 4.75 -11.33 5.26
N ILE A 60 3.64 -12.04 5.46
CA ILE A 60 2.36 -11.74 4.79
C ILE A 60 1.83 -10.36 5.24
N VAL A 61 1.89 -10.06 6.54
CA VAL A 61 1.48 -8.76 7.08
C VAL A 61 2.35 -7.64 6.49
N GLN A 62 3.68 -7.82 6.44
CA GLN A 62 4.57 -6.84 5.82
C GLN A 62 4.28 -6.60 4.33
N ALA A 63 3.86 -7.63 3.59
CA ALA A 63 3.47 -7.49 2.19
C ALA A 63 2.11 -6.80 2.01
N ALA A 64 1.22 -6.88 3.00
CA ALA A 64 -0.08 -6.21 3.02
C ALA A 64 0.02 -4.73 3.46
N LEU A 65 1.09 -4.35 4.18
CA LEU A 65 1.33 -2.96 4.57
C LEU A 65 1.52 -2.04 3.34
N PRO A 66 1.11 -0.77 3.44
CA PRO A 66 1.15 0.21 2.34
C PRO A 66 2.59 0.46 1.89
N GLN A 67 2.82 0.71 0.58
CA GLN A 67 4.19 0.98 0.10
C GLN A 67 4.66 2.27 0.72
N GLY A 68 5.97 2.33 0.99
CA GLY A 68 6.62 3.55 1.42
C GLY A 68 6.45 4.69 0.41
N ILE A 69 6.90 5.87 0.80
CA ILE A 69 6.69 7.12 0.04
C ILE A 69 7.66 7.23 -1.16
N VAL A 70 8.69 6.38 -1.21
CA VAL A 70 9.75 6.40 -2.24
C VAL A 70 9.23 6.23 -3.68
N PRO A 71 8.28 5.31 -3.99
CA PRO A 71 7.69 5.22 -5.32
C PRO A 71 6.92 6.47 -5.73
N PHE A 72 6.33 7.21 -4.77
CA PHE A 72 5.71 8.50 -5.05
C PHE A 72 6.76 9.56 -5.41
N VAL A 73 7.88 9.62 -4.68
CA VAL A 73 8.99 10.53 -5.02
C VAL A 73 9.52 10.23 -6.42
N PHE A 74 9.73 8.95 -6.76
CA PHE A 74 10.15 8.57 -8.10
C PHE A 74 9.10 8.89 -9.17
N ALA A 75 7.82 8.62 -8.93
CA ALA A 75 6.77 8.99 -9.86
C ALA A 75 6.66 10.49 -10.07
N ARG A 76 7.01 11.29 -9.07
CA ARG A 76 7.12 12.75 -9.17
C ARG A 76 8.33 13.18 -9.98
N GLU A 77 9.48 12.56 -9.75
CA GLU A 77 10.71 12.83 -10.48
C GLU A 77 10.57 12.48 -11.98
N TYR A 78 9.89 11.37 -12.30
CA TYR A 78 9.72 10.86 -13.66
C TYR A 78 8.39 11.22 -14.33
N GLY A 79 7.54 12.04 -13.70
CA GLY A 79 6.23 12.42 -14.26
C GLY A 79 5.24 11.26 -14.46
N LEU A 80 5.43 10.14 -13.75
CA LEU A 80 4.73 8.88 -13.94
C LEU A 80 3.42 8.84 -13.12
N HIS A 81 2.44 9.65 -13.53
CA HIS A 81 1.10 9.74 -12.89
C HIS A 81 1.14 9.81 -11.35
N PRO A 82 1.80 10.84 -10.78
CA PRO A 82 1.98 10.97 -9.34
C PRO A 82 0.67 11.07 -8.55
N ASP A 83 -0.39 11.54 -9.19
CA ASP A 83 -1.73 11.64 -8.58
C ASP A 83 -2.30 10.24 -8.26
N LEU A 84 -2.06 9.26 -9.14
CA LEU A 84 -2.48 7.87 -8.93
C LEU A 84 -1.75 7.27 -7.72
N LEU A 85 -0.43 7.48 -7.65
CA LEU A 85 0.39 6.97 -6.54
C LEU A 85 0.06 7.66 -5.20
N SER A 86 -0.23 8.96 -5.20
CA SER A 86 -0.65 9.67 -3.98
C SER A 86 -1.95 9.08 -3.42
N THR A 87 -2.95 8.86 -4.28
CA THR A 87 -4.21 8.22 -3.88
C THR A 87 -3.97 6.79 -3.39
N MET A 88 -3.15 5.99 -4.08
CA MET A 88 -2.83 4.62 -3.66
C MET A 88 -2.14 4.56 -2.30
N VAL A 89 -1.22 5.49 -1.99
CA VAL A 89 -0.50 5.52 -0.72
C VAL A 89 -1.43 5.91 0.43
N ILE A 90 -2.24 6.96 0.29
CA ILE A 90 -3.14 7.42 1.36
C ILE A 90 -4.25 6.42 1.65
N PHE A 91 -4.96 5.97 0.62
CA PHE A 91 -5.99 4.95 0.83
C PHE A 91 -5.38 3.62 1.22
N GLY A 92 -4.20 3.29 0.71
CA GLY A 92 -3.43 2.14 1.16
C GLY A 92 -3.17 2.20 2.67
N MET A 93 -2.84 3.37 3.21
CA MET A 93 -2.69 3.56 4.66
C MET A 93 -4.01 3.40 5.41
N ILE A 94 -5.11 3.98 4.92
CA ILE A 94 -6.43 3.84 5.55
C ILE A 94 -6.89 2.38 5.57
N VAL A 95 -6.73 1.66 4.46
CA VAL A 95 -7.12 0.24 4.30
C VAL A 95 -6.15 -0.69 5.02
N SER A 96 -4.90 -0.28 5.23
CA SER A 96 -3.94 -1.11 5.95
C SER A 96 -4.35 -1.39 7.38
N LEU A 97 -4.91 -0.42 8.11
CA LEU A 97 -5.38 -0.63 9.48
C LEU A 97 -6.43 -1.76 9.60
N PRO A 98 -7.58 -1.71 8.89
CA PRO A 98 -8.57 -2.78 8.97
C PRO A 98 -8.05 -4.11 8.42
N VAL A 99 -7.19 -4.10 7.39
CA VAL A 99 -6.56 -5.33 6.88
C VAL A 99 -5.62 -5.95 7.91
N THR A 100 -4.82 -5.13 8.59
CA THR A 100 -3.89 -5.62 9.63
C THR A 100 -4.67 -6.19 10.81
N ILE A 101 -5.74 -5.52 11.24
CA ILE A 101 -6.65 -6.01 12.29
C ILE A 101 -7.29 -7.34 11.87
N LEU A 102 -7.79 -7.43 10.63
CA LEU A 102 -8.39 -8.66 10.10
C LEU A 102 -7.38 -9.81 10.06
N TYR A 103 -6.14 -9.55 9.63
CA TYR A 103 -5.05 -10.53 9.67
C TYR A 103 -4.73 -10.94 11.12
N TYR A 104 -4.71 -9.99 12.05
CA TYR A 104 -4.49 -10.28 13.47
C TYR A 104 -5.55 -11.25 14.03
N VAL A 105 -6.82 -10.98 13.72
CA VAL A 105 -7.97 -11.82 14.11
C VAL A 105 -7.95 -13.19 13.42
N LEU A 106 -7.68 -13.25 12.11
CA LEU A 106 -7.65 -14.51 11.35
C LEU A 106 -6.50 -15.42 11.74
N LEU A 107 -5.37 -14.85 12.13
CA LEU A 107 -4.19 -15.60 12.58
C LEU A 107 -4.26 -15.98 14.07
N GLY A 108 -5.24 -15.48 14.82
CA GLY A 108 -5.41 -15.78 16.25
C GLY A 108 -4.24 -15.29 17.11
N LEU A 109 -3.63 -14.16 16.74
CA LEU A 109 -2.53 -13.51 17.46
C LEU A 109 -3.04 -12.60 18.59
#